data_AF-A0A7J9A470-F1
#
_entry.id   AF-A0A7J9A470-F1
#
_cell.length_a   1.000
_cell.length_b   1.000
_cell.length_c   1.000
_cell.angle_alpha   90.00
_cell.angle_beta   90.00
_cell.angle_gamma   90.00
#
_symmetry.space_group_name_H-M   'P 1'
#
loop_
_entity.id
_entity.type
_entity.pdbx_description
1 polymer ?
#
loop_
_entity_poly.entity_id
_entity_poly.type
_entity_poly.pdbx_seq_one_letter_code
_entity_poly.pdbx_strand_id
1 'polypeptide(L)'
;QFSGQPRALTVVETTTTSIQVDLNEASLVSKDEVQNGGFSEAKSIMESSEKLQDDLRMLGMKIKQHEDSLKLLRNQKNKLDDNILDMQVTLGKYHSSTSPGVNKDESHLQSEHETTEQILRHEKSAAGILCQLKAHHGSQASHLSLTKDVLGVVATLGKVDDENLSRSV
;
A
#
# COMPACT_ATOMS: atom_id res chain seq x y z
N GLN A 1 -13.42 -32.01 -4.67
CA GLN A 1 -14.54 -31.36 -3.97
C GLN A 1 -14.12 -29.95 -3.65
N PHE A 2 -14.67 -28.95 -4.33
CA PHE A 2 -14.45 -27.55 -4.03
C PHE A 2 -15.43 -27.15 -2.94
N SER A 3 -14.94 -26.79 -1.76
CA SER A 3 -15.75 -26.16 -0.71
C SER A 3 -15.24 -24.73 -0.55
N GLY A 4 -15.94 -23.80 -1.19
CA GLY A 4 -15.79 -22.38 -0.98
C GLY A 4 -16.68 -21.96 0.17
N GLN A 5 -16.14 -21.24 1.14
CA GLN A 5 -16.93 -20.54 2.13
C GLN A 5 -16.28 -19.18 2.42
N PRO A 6 -16.95 -18.06 2.09
CA PRO A 6 -16.48 -16.73 2.48
C PRO A 6 -16.69 -16.51 3.98
N ARG A 7 -15.65 -15.99 4.65
CA ARG A 7 -15.68 -15.56 6.06
C ARG A 7 -16.47 -14.25 6.16
N ALA A 8 -17.62 -14.27 6.81
CA ALA A 8 -18.45 -13.09 7.05
C ALA A 8 -17.79 -12.15 8.07
N LEU A 9 -17.78 -10.85 7.78
CA LEU A 9 -17.32 -9.79 8.69
C LEU A 9 -18.50 -9.38 9.60
N THR A 10 -18.29 -9.47 10.91
CA THR A 10 -19.24 -9.03 11.94
C THR A 10 -19.38 -7.51 11.92
N VAL A 11 -20.59 -7.04 11.59
CA VAL A 11 -21.04 -5.67 11.84
C VAL A 11 -21.41 -5.57 13.31
N VAL A 12 -20.77 -4.64 14.04
CA VAL A 12 -21.22 -4.22 15.36
C VAL A 12 -22.46 -3.35 15.16
N GLU A 13 -23.63 -3.91 15.42
CA GLU A 13 -24.89 -3.17 15.49
C GLU A 13 -24.85 -2.21 16.68
N THR A 14 -24.79 -0.91 16.39
CA THR A 14 -25.16 0.10 17.38
C THR A 14 -26.66 0.28 17.31
N THR A 15 -27.31 -0.12 18.40
CA THR A 15 -28.75 -0.04 18.66
C THR A 15 -29.36 1.31 18.26
N THR A 16 -30.18 1.31 17.21
CA THR A 16 -31.13 2.38 16.91
C THR A 16 -32.47 2.03 17.56
N THR A 17 -32.80 2.72 18.64
CA THR A 17 -34.10 2.62 19.31
C THR A 17 -35.18 3.08 18.33
N SER A 18 -36.07 2.17 17.95
CA SER A 18 -37.20 2.45 17.07
C SER A 18 -38.22 3.35 17.79
N ILE A 19 -38.45 4.56 17.30
CA ILE A 19 -39.58 5.37 17.74
C ILE A 19 -40.79 4.90 16.95
N GLN A 20 -41.67 4.14 17.60
CA GLN A 20 -43.00 3.81 17.06
C GLN A 20 -43.83 5.10 17.02
N VAL A 21 -44.34 5.42 15.83
CA VAL A 21 -45.30 6.50 15.61
C VAL A 21 -46.69 5.93 15.86
N ASP A 22 -47.24 6.15 17.05
CA ASP A 22 -48.65 5.92 17.34
C ASP A 22 -49.43 7.19 16.99
N LEU A 23 -50.09 7.17 15.82
CA LEU A 23 -51.06 8.18 15.43
C LEU A 23 -52.40 7.73 16.00
N ASN A 24 -52.80 8.29 17.14
CA ASN A 24 -54.20 8.23 17.55
C ASN A 24 -54.74 9.61 17.93
N GLU A 25 -55.72 10.00 17.15
CA GLU A 25 -56.44 11.25 17.11
C GLU A 25 -57.57 11.21 18.17
N ALA A 26 -57.52 12.10 19.17
CA ALA A 26 -58.67 12.52 19.97
C ALA A 26 -58.27 13.84 20.66
N SER A 27 -58.65 14.99 20.10
CA SER A 27 -59.89 15.69 20.44
C SER A 27 -60.10 15.87 21.95
N LEU A 28 -59.80 17.07 22.45
CA LEU A 28 -60.78 17.95 23.13
C LEU A 28 -60.09 19.19 23.71
N VAL A 29 -60.68 20.34 23.39
CA VAL A 29 -60.31 21.71 23.76
C VAL A 29 -60.66 22.00 25.22
N SER A 30 -59.79 22.72 25.94
CA SER A 30 -60.22 23.78 26.89
C SER A 30 -59.08 24.71 27.28
N LYS A 31 -59.34 26.02 27.09
CA LYS A 31 -58.75 27.24 27.72
C LYS A 31 -58.08 26.99 29.08
N ASP A 32 -56.99 27.65 29.49
CA ASP A 32 -56.68 29.08 29.45
C ASP A 32 -55.19 29.30 29.79
N GLU A 33 -54.61 30.39 29.28
CA GLU A 33 -53.58 31.22 29.94
C GLU A 33 -52.26 30.59 30.46
N VAL A 34 -51.21 30.52 29.61
CA VAL A 34 -49.90 31.21 29.81
C VAL A 34 -49.20 31.30 28.44
N GLN A 35 -49.23 32.48 27.81
CA GLN A 35 -48.37 32.81 26.67
C GLN A 35 -46.90 32.92 27.12
N ASN A 36 -46.18 31.81 27.28
CA ASN A 36 -44.72 31.86 27.49
C ASN A 36 -43.93 30.59 27.06
N GLY A 37 -44.60 29.51 26.62
CA GLY A 37 -43.93 28.26 26.22
C GLY A 37 -43.24 28.30 24.85
N GLY A 38 -43.88 28.92 23.84
CA GLY A 38 -43.36 28.95 22.46
C GLY A 38 -42.07 29.77 22.28
N PHE A 39 -41.81 30.74 23.17
CA PHE A 39 -40.56 31.53 23.14
C PHE A 39 -39.36 30.70 23.60
N SER A 40 -39.56 29.76 24.53
CA SER A 40 -38.52 28.84 25.00
C SER A 40 -38.15 27.78 23.96
N GLU A 41 -39.15 27.26 23.24
CA GLU A 41 -38.95 26.28 22.16
C GLU A 41 -38.24 26.90 20.95
N ALA A 42 -38.70 28.07 20.50
CA ALA A 42 -38.06 28.80 19.40
C ALA A 42 -36.59 29.14 19.71
N LYS A 43 -36.28 29.53 20.95
CA LYS A 43 -34.91 29.79 21.39
C LYS A 43 -34.03 28.54 21.35
N SER A 44 -34.53 27.40 21.82
CA SER A 44 -33.81 26.12 21.75
C SER A 44 -33.54 25.67 20.31
N ILE A 45 -34.50 25.90 19.40
CA ILE A 45 -34.33 25.60 17.97
C ILE A 45 -33.23 26.49 17.37
N MET A 46 -33.24 27.79 17.67
CA MET A 46 -32.21 28.72 17.20
C MET A 46 -30.80 28.30 17.66
N GLU A 47 -30.64 27.96 18.94
CA GLU A 47 -29.35 27.52 19.49
C GLU A 47 -28.85 26.22 18.84
N SER A 48 -29.76 25.25 18.63
CA SER A 48 -29.42 24.01 17.93
C SER A 48 -29.02 24.24 16.46
N SER A 49 -29.68 25.17 15.79
CA SER A 49 -29.38 25.56 14.41
C SER A 49 -28.04 26.27 14.30
N GLU A 50 -27.70 27.14 15.25
CA GLU A 50 -26.40 27.82 15.31
C GLU A 50 -25.27 26.81 15.49
N LYS A 51 -25.43 25.87 16.44
CA LYS A 51 -24.46 24.78 16.63
C LYS A 51 -24.27 23.95 15.37
N LEU A 52 -25.36 23.58 14.70
CA LEU A 52 -25.30 22.82 13.44
C LEU A 52 -24.57 23.61 12.35
N GLN A 53 -24.81 24.91 12.25
CA GLN A 53 -24.13 25.79 11.29
C GLN A 53 -22.61 25.83 11.55
N ASP A 54 -22.20 25.91 12.80
CA ASP A 54 -20.79 25.90 13.19
C ASP A 54 -20.13 24.55 12.89
N ASP A 55 -20.81 23.44 13.21
CA ASP A 55 -20.33 22.09 12.90
C ASP A 55 -20.15 21.88 11.39
N LEU A 56 -21.10 22.36 10.57
CA LEU A 56 -21.00 22.32 9.11
C LEU A 56 -19.83 23.16 8.60
N ARG A 57 -19.62 24.34 9.17
CA ARG A 57 -18.48 25.20 8.82
C ARG A 57 -17.15 24.51 9.14
N MET A 58 -17.04 23.91 10.32
CA MET A 58 -15.85 23.16 10.73
C MET A 58 -15.59 21.97 9.80
N LEU A 59 -16.64 21.22 9.44
CA LEU A 59 -16.53 20.10 8.51
C LEU A 59 -16.03 20.57 7.14
N GLY A 60 -16.57 21.68 6.61
CA GLY A 60 -16.12 22.28 5.36
C GLY A 60 -14.63 22.67 5.39
N MET A 61 -14.15 23.23 6.50
CA MET A 61 -12.73 23.55 6.67
C MET A 61 -11.85 22.29 6.69
N LYS A 62 -12.29 21.22 7.38
CA LYS A 62 -11.56 19.93 7.39
C LYS A 62 -11.52 19.28 6.00
N ILE A 63 -12.61 19.33 5.25
CA ILE A 63 -12.66 18.83 3.87
C ILE A 63 -11.63 19.56 3.02
N LYS A 64 -11.64 20.90 3.04
CA LYS A 64 -10.67 21.71 2.29
C LYS A 64 -9.22 21.38 2.66
N GLN A 65 -8.92 21.24 3.95
CA GLN A 65 -7.58 20.86 4.40
C GLN A 65 -7.13 19.51 3.84
N HIS A 66 -8.03 18.51 3.81
CA HIS A 66 -7.72 17.21 3.23
C HIS A 66 -7.56 17.27 1.71
N GLU A 67 -8.35 18.07 1.00
CA GLU A 67 -8.19 18.30 -0.45
C GLU A 67 -6.82 18.92 -0.77
N ASP A 68 -6.43 19.95 -0.02
CA ASP A 68 -5.12 20.60 -0.17
C ASP A 68 -3.97 19.61 0.13
N SER A 69 -4.13 18.78 1.17
CA SER A 69 -3.16 17.74 1.53
C SER A 69 -3.02 16.69 0.43
N LEU A 70 -4.12 16.23 -0.16
CA LEU A 70 -4.10 15.28 -1.28
C LEU A 70 -3.42 15.88 -2.51
N LYS A 71 -3.65 17.16 -2.79
CA LYS A 71 -2.98 17.88 -3.89
C LYS A 71 -1.47 17.94 -3.67
N LEU A 72 -1.03 18.26 -2.45
CA LEU A 72 0.38 18.27 -2.08
C LEU A 72 1.02 16.88 -2.25
N LEU A 73 0.41 15.84 -1.71
CA LEU A 73 0.92 14.46 -1.79
C LEU A 73 1.01 13.98 -3.24
N ARG A 74 0.03 14.29 -4.08
CA ARG A 74 0.08 13.97 -5.52
C ARG A 74 1.25 14.67 -6.21
N ASN A 75 1.49 15.95 -5.92
CA ASN A 75 2.62 16.68 -6.48
C ASN A 75 3.96 16.08 -6.05
N GLN A 76 4.08 15.67 -4.77
CA GLN A 76 5.27 15.01 -4.26
C GLN A 76 5.50 13.63 -4.91
N LYS A 77 4.44 12.83 -5.09
CA LYS A 77 4.50 11.56 -5.82
C LYS A 77 5.02 11.75 -7.24
N ASN A 78 4.44 12.69 -7.99
CA ASN A 78 4.85 12.93 -9.37
C ASN A 78 6.31 13.39 -9.46
N LYS A 79 6.75 14.28 -8.57
CA LYS A 79 8.15 14.70 -8.49
C LYS A 79 9.09 13.53 -8.20
N LEU A 80 8.69 12.60 -7.32
CA LEU A 80 9.48 11.40 -7.02
C LEU A 80 9.55 10.47 -8.24
N ASP A 81 8.42 10.25 -8.92
CA ASP A 81 8.35 9.42 -10.14
C ASP A 81 9.28 10.00 -11.23
N ASP A 82 9.28 11.31 -11.44
CA ASP A 82 10.16 11.99 -12.40
C ASP A 82 11.65 11.82 -12.04
N ASN A 83 12.01 11.94 -10.76
CA ASN A 83 13.36 11.72 -10.29
C ASN A 83 13.82 10.26 -10.49
N ILE A 84 12.94 9.28 -10.23
CA ILE A 84 13.24 7.87 -10.45
C ILE A 84 13.50 7.62 -11.94
N LEU A 85 12.68 8.21 -12.82
CA LEU A 85 12.84 8.09 -14.27
C LEU A 85 14.18 8.67 -14.73
N ASP A 86 14.55 9.86 -14.24
CA ASP A 86 15.85 10.48 -14.57
C ASP A 86 17.04 9.63 -14.11
N MET A 87 16.95 9.06 -12.90
CA MET A 87 17.97 8.12 -12.39
C MET A 87 18.06 6.86 -13.26
N GLN A 88 16.94 6.29 -13.69
CA GLN A 88 16.93 5.12 -14.58
C GLN A 88 17.55 5.43 -15.94
N VAL A 89 17.25 6.60 -16.53
CA VAL A 89 17.86 7.06 -17.78
C VAL A 89 19.36 7.23 -17.61
N THR A 90 19.78 7.82 -16.49
CA THR A 90 21.20 8.05 -16.16
C THR A 90 21.95 6.73 -15.99
N LEU A 91 21.43 5.79 -15.20
CA LEU A 91 22.02 4.45 -15.02
C LEU A 91 22.09 3.68 -16.35
N GLY A 92 21.02 3.73 -17.16
CA GLY A 92 21.00 3.10 -18.48
C GLY A 92 22.09 3.63 -19.43
N LYS A 93 22.38 4.94 -19.36
CA LYS A 93 23.50 5.55 -20.10
C LYS A 93 24.85 5.08 -19.58
N TYR A 94 25.07 5.01 -18.26
CA TYR A 94 26.32 4.48 -17.70
C TYR A 94 26.62 3.06 -18.19
N HIS A 95 25.62 2.16 -18.14
CA HIS A 95 25.78 0.79 -18.62
C HIS A 95 26.00 0.69 -20.14
N SER A 96 25.44 1.60 -20.93
CA SER A 96 25.66 1.66 -22.39
C SER A 96 27.00 2.30 -22.79
N SER A 97 27.55 3.16 -21.93
CA SER A 97 28.78 3.94 -22.19
C SER A 97 30.05 3.29 -21.65
N THR A 98 29.91 2.28 -20.79
CA THR A 98 31.05 1.55 -20.23
C THR A 98 31.59 0.60 -21.29
N SER A 99 32.57 1.06 -22.07
CA SER A 99 33.41 0.19 -22.89
C SER A 99 34.08 -0.85 -21.98
N PRO A 100 34.18 -2.12 -22.39
CA PRO A 100 34.87 -3.15 -21.61
C PRO A 100 36.35 -2.78 -21.51
N GLY A 101 36.77 -2.24 -20.37
CA GLY A 101 38.14 -1.75 -20.25
C GLY A 101 38.46 -0.94 -19.01
N VAL A 102 38.07 -1.38 -17.81
CA VAL A 102 38.84 -1.09 -16.58
C VAL A 102 38.67 -2.27 -15.59
N ASN A 103 39.78 -2.97 -15.38
CA ASN A 103 40.01 -4.24 -14.66
C ASN A 103 39.63 -4.31 -13.16
N LYS A 104 38.49 -3.77 -12.71
CA LYS A 104 38.05 -3.87 -11.29
C LYS A 104 36.80 -4.70 -11.04
N ASP A 105 35.94 -4.88 -12.06
CA ASP A 105 34.72 -5.71 -11.99
C ASP A 105 34.91 -7.14 -12.52
N GLU A 106 35.98 -7.42 -13.28
CA GLU A 106 36.16 -8.71 -13.94
C GLU A 106 36.33 -9.87 -12.94
N SER A 107 37.04 -9.64 -11.83
CA SER A 107 37.22 -10.64 -10.78
C SER A 107 35.93 -10.92 -9.99
N HIS A 108 35.03 -9.94 -9.89
CA HIS A 108 33.72 -10.11 -9.26
C HIS A 108 32.80 -10.95 -10.14
N LEU A 109 32.72 -10.59 -11.43
CA LEU A 109 31.91 -11.31 -12.41
C LEU A 109 32.37 -12.77 -12.57
N GLN A 110 33.69 -13.02 -12.49
CA GLN A 110 34.25 -14.36 -12.57
C GLN A 110 33.85 -15.23 -11.36
N SER A 111 33.88 -14.68 -10.14
CA SER A 111 33.48 -15.38 -8.92
C SER A 111 31.98 -15.70 -8.87
N GLU A 112 31.12 -14.78 -9.32
CA GLU A 112 29.67 -15.01 -9.42
C GLU A 112 29.33 -16.07 -10.46
N HIS A 113 30.03 -16.05 -11.61
CA HIS A 113 29.88 -17.05 -12.66
C HIS A 113 30.26 -18.45 -12.16
N GLU A 114 31.42 -18.58 -11.50
CA GLU A 114 31.88 -19.85 -10.91
C GLU A 114 30.89 -20.40 -9.88
N THR A 115 30.33 -19.53 -9.03
CA THR A 115 29.30 -19.91 -8.05
C THR A 115 28.03 -20.42 -8.74
N THR A 116 27.63 -19.76 -9.82
CA THR A 116 26.45 -20.17 -10.62
C THR A 116 26.69 -21.54 -11.27
N GLU A 117 27.89 -21.80 -11.80
CA GLU A 117 28.24 -23.11 -12.34
C GLU A 117 28.21 -24.21 -11.28
N GLN A 118 28.70 -23.94 -10.07
CA GLN A 118 28.62 -24.90 -8.97
C GLN A 118 27.16 -25.25 -8.63
N ILE A 119 26.26 -24.26 -8.61
CA ILE A 119 24.82 -24.49 -8.39
C ILE A 119 24.22 -25.35 -9.52
N LEU A 120 24.60 -25.09 -10.77
CA LEU A 120 24.10 -25.84 -11.94
C LEU A 120 24.49 -27.32 -11.91
N ARG A 121 25.63 -27.69 -11.30
CA ARG A 121 26.02 -29.11 -11.09
C ARG A 121 25.01 -29.86 -10.23
N HIS A 122 24.21 -29.17 -9.42
CA HIS A 122 23.17 -29.74 -8.58
C HIS A 122 21.77 -29.61 -9.24
N GLU A 123 21.61 -30.19 -10.43
CA GLU A 123 20.43 -30.04 -11.30
C GLU A 123 19.09 -30.47 -10.67
N LYS A 124 19.13 -31.34 -9.66
CA LYS A 124 17.93 -31.83 -8.95
C LYS A 124 17.54 -30.97 -7.75
N SER A 125 18.36 -29.98 -7.40
CA SER A 125 18.06 -29.05 -6.30
C SER A 125 17.16 -27.91 -6.77
N ALA A 126 16.39 -27.33 -5.86
CA ALA A 126 15.57 -26.15 -6.18
C ALA A 126 16.42 -24.97 -6.69
N ALA A 127 17.63 -24.80 -6.14
CA ALA A 127 18.59 -23.79 -6.60
C ALA A 127 19.09 -24.07 -8.02
N GLY A 128 19.43 -25.32 -8.33
CA GLY A 128 19.84 -25.75 -9.67
C GLY A 128 18.74 -25.53 -10.71
N ILE A 129 17.50 -25.92 -10.40
CA ILE A 129 16.33 -25.71 -11.27
C ILE A 129 16.09 -24.21 -11.48
N LEU A 130 16.18 -23.39 -10.42
CA LEU A 130 16.02 -21.93 -10.52
C LEU A 130 17.12 -21.30 -11.39
N CYS A 131 18.37 -21.73 -11.24
CA CYS A 131 19.48 -21.24 -12.06
C CYS A 131 19.34 -21.64 -13.53
N GLN A 132 18.89 -22.88 -13.83
CA GLN A 132 18.58 -23.29 -15.20
C GLN A 132 17.48 -22.44 -15.81
N LEU A 133 16.40 -22.20 -15.07
CA LEU A 133 15.29 -21.35 -15.52
C LEU A 133 15.77 -19.92 -15.85
N LYS A 134 16.65 -19.35 -15.02
CA LYS A 134 17.27 -18.04 -15.25
C LYS A 134 18.20 -18.04 -16.48
N ALA A 135 19.02 -19.07 -16.66
CA ALA A 135 19.94 -19.17 -17.79
C ALA A 135 19.21 -19.28 -19.14
N HIS A 136 18.11 -20.02 -19.20
CA HIS A 136 17.36 -20.22 -20.45
C HIS A 136 16.43 -19.06 -20.83
N HIS A 137 15.88 -18.34 -19.84
CA HIS A 137 14.93 -17.24 -20.09
C HIS A 137 15.56 -15.84 -19.94
N GLY A 138 16.83 -15.75 -19.55
CA GLY A 138 17.53 -14.48 -19.35
C GLY A 138 16.73 -13.53 -18.45
N SER A 139 16.61 -12.25 -18.84
CA SER A 139 15.82 -11.26 -18.10
C SER A 139 14.33 -11.61 -17.98
N GLN A 140 13.77 -12.37 -18.94
CA GLN A 140 12.37 -12.81 -18.94
C GLN A 140 12.06 -13.84 -17.83
N ALA A 141 13.08 -14.51 -17.28
CA ALA A 141 12.91 -15.45 -16.17
C ALA A 141 12.36 -14.79 -14.90
N SER A 142 12.72 -13.51 -14.68
CA SER A 142 12.27 -12.72 -13.52
C SER A 142 10.81 -12.27 -13.61
N HIS A 143 10.23 -12.33 -14.81
CA HIS A 143 8.84 -11.97 -15.09
C HIS A 143 7.88 -13.15 -14.89
N LEU A 144 8.39 -14.36 -14.67
CA LEU A 144 7.56 -15.50 -14.31
C LEU A 144 7.01 -15.28 -12.90
N SER A 145 5.70 -15.46 -12.71
CA SER A 145 5.06 -15.34 -11.38
C SER A 145 5.74 -16.21 -10.32
N LEU A 146 6.39 -17.30 -10.73
CA LEU A 146 7.12 -18.22 -9.86
C LEU A 146 8.38 -17.59 -9.23
N THR A 147 9.04 -16.64 -9.88
CA THR A 147 10.34 -16.09 -9.47
C THR A 147 10.26 -14.64 -9.01
N LYS A 148 9.13 -13.96 -9.23
CA LYS A 148 8.92 -12.55 -8.88
C LYS A 148 9.21 -12.22 -7.41
N ASP A 149 8.86 -13.15 -6.51
CA ASP A 149 9.03 -12.97 -5.06
C ASP A 149 10.32 -13.62 -4.53
N VAL A 150 11.17 -14.14 -5.42
CA VAL A 150 12.45 -14.79 -5.08
C VAL A 150 13.61 -13.84 -5.35
N LEU A 151 14.28 -13.39 -4.30
CA LEU A 151 15.45 -12.51 -4.43
C LEU A 151 16.63 -13.21 -5.16
N GLY A 152 16.95 -14.44 -4.76
CA GLY A 152 18.06 -15.20 -5.34
C GLY A 152 18.38 -16.47 -4.55
N VAL A 153 19.37 -17.22 -5.01
CA VAL A 153 19.93 -18.36 -4.27
C VAL A 153 20.92 -17.81 -3.25
N VAL A 154 20.88 -18.28 -2.00
CA VAL A 154 21.70 -17.70 -0.90
C VAL A 154 23.19 -17.64 -1.25
N ALA A 155 23.72 -18.67 -1.93
CA ALA A 155 25.12 -18.71 -2.37
C ALA A 155 25.51 -17.55 -3.32
N THR A 156 24.55 -16.93 -4.01
CA THR A 156 24.78 -15.78 -4.90
C THR A 156 24.43 -14.44 -4.26
N LEU A 157 23.99 -14.42 -2.99
CA LEU A 157 23.58 -13.17 -2.30
C LEU A 157 24.66 -12.59 -1.39
N GLY A 158 25.66 -13.39 -1.02
CA GLY A 158 26.77 -12.97 -0.18
C GLY A 158 28.10 -13.34 -0.81
N LYS A 159 29.13 -12.57 -0.50
CA LYS A 159 30.52 -12.86 -0.85
C LYS A 159 31.36 -12.79 0.43
N VAL A 160 32.22 -13.80 0.61
CA VAL A 160 33.23 -13.83 1.67
C VAL A 160 34.59 -13.77 0.99
N ASP A 161 35.38 -12.75 1.29
CA ASP A 161 36.69 -12.55 0.64
C ASP A 161 37.74 -13.59 1.05
N ASP A 162 37.56 -14.25 2.20
CA ASP A 162 38.42 -15.33 2.68
C ASP A 162 37.85 -16.71 2.27
N GLU A 163 38.57 -17.42 1.41
CA GLU A 163 38.20 -18.75 0.91
C GLU A 163 38.12 -19.83 2.00
N ASN A 164 38.95 -19.74 3.04
CA ASN A 164 38.91 -20.69 4.15
C ASN A 164 37.67 -20.47 5.00
N LEU A 165 37.31 -19.21 5.23
CA LEU A 165 36.08 -18.85 5.93
C LEU A 165 34.86 -19.26 5.10
N SER A 166 34.85 -18.95 3.81
CA SER A 166 33.79 -19.32 2.86
C SER A 166 33.51 -20.82 2.85
N ARG A 167 34.57 -21.65 2.91
CA ARG A 167 34.44 -23.12 2.97
C ARG A 167 33.97 -23.65 4.33
N SER A 168 34.17 -22.89 5.41
CA SER A 168 33.90 -23.34 6.78
C SER A 168 32.50 -23.01 7.28
N VAL A 169 31.76 -22.17 6.56
CA VAL A 169 30.37 -21.78 6.83
C VAL A 169 29.39 -22.52 5.93
#